data_AF-A0A2H0L113-F1
#
_entry.id   AF-A0A2H0L113-F1
#
_cell.length_a   1.000
_cell.length_b   1.000
_cell.length_c   1.000
_cell.angle_alpha   90.00
_cell.angle_beta   90.00
_cell.angle_gamma   90.00
#
_symmetry.space_group_name_H-M   'P 1'
#
loop_
_entity.id
_entity.type
_entity.pdbx_description
1 polymer ?
#
loop_
_entity_poly.entity_id
_entity_poly.type
_entity_poly.pdbx_seq_one_letter_code
_entity_poly.pdbx_strand_id
1 'polypeptide(L)'
;MNIRSNNSSVLQFDAPEFTNDDIKNALAAGDMDEIEASFLHNVLDEFALGNIDVLKAVALYRMRLNNGMKPGQELFIKMQELGLKNHPLTGIDISGYKLPGVDFSEAIVGGDINMNFAEVDGNVDQNGAMIRGNVNQFKVKIKGDVKQNGASIDGNVEQTEAAIEGDVNQNRATIKGSVIQNQAIIGGDVEQFEAIIEHRVLQNDATIKGNVDQGKATIGGGVSQMRATIKGNVSQAEATIRGGVGQTKAKIGGYVDQFRATIGGSVDQLKATIGCGVAQQHATIKGSVVQNQAIIGGDVKQNEAIIEGDVDQTDATIKGEVNQIGATIGGRVYQGGATIKGKLRS
;
A
#
# COMPACT_ATOMS: atom_id res chain seq x y z
N MET A 1 28.47 -49.53 13.61
CA MET A 1 27.20 -50.29 13.53
C MET A 1 26.24 -49.65 14.52
N ASN A 2 25.16 -49.09 14.00
CA ASN A 2 24.00 -48.45 14.65
C ASN A 2 24.21 -47.34 15.68
N ILE A 3 24.08 -46.11 15.17
CA ILE A 3 23.63 -44.91 15.89
C ILE A 3 22.09 -44.99 15.96
N ARG A 4 21.50 -44.82 17.15
CA ARG A 4 20.11 -44.36 17.30
C ARG A 4 20.10 -43.20 18.28
N SER A 5 19.93 -41.99 17.76
CA SER A 5 19.56 -40.80 18.52
C SER A 5 18.04 -40.72 18.60
N ASN A 6 17.46 -40.97 19.77
CA ASN A 6 16.09 -40.54 20.07
C ASN A 6 16.20 -39.22 20.81
N ASN A 7 15.98 -38.11 20.10
CA ASN A 7 15.66 -36.83 20.71
C ASN A 7 14.45 -36.25 19.98
N SER A 8 13.27 -36.53 20.51
CA SER A 8 12.04 -35.82 20.20
C SER A 8 11.30 -35.64 21.52
N SER A 9 11.73 -34.66 22.30
CA SER A 9 10.99 -34.16 23.46
C SER A 9 9.81 -33.34 22.94
N VAL A 10 8.73 -34.02 22.56
CA VAL A 10 7.41 -33.39 22.43
C VAL A 10 6.92 -33.16 23.86
N LEU A 11 6.64 -31.91 24.21
CA LEU A 11 5.98 -31.57 25.47
C LEU A 11 4.61 -32.24 25.48
N GLN A 12 4.42 -33.26 26.30
CA GLN A 12 3.14 -33.93 26.50
C GLN A 12 2.45 -33.28 27.71
N PHE A 13 1.33 -32.60 27.48
CA PHE A 13 0.49 -32.02 28.54
C PHE A 13 -0.80 -32.83 28.64
N ASP A 14 -0.96 -33.63 29.70
CA ASP A 14 -2.20 -34.34 30.02
C ASP A 14 -3.28 -33.34 30.48
N ALA A 15 -4.20 -32.95 29.58
CA ALA A 15 -5.37 -32.17 29.92
C ALA A 15 -6.60 -32.66 29.11
N PRO A 16 -7.81 -32.70 29.71
CA PRO A 16 -9.00 -33.34 29.12
C PRO A 16 -9.47 -32.65 27.83
N GLU A 17 -9.99 -33.43 26.87
CA GLU A 17 -10.53 -33.00 25.56
C GLU A 17 -11.50 -31.80 25.70
N PHE A 18 -11.30 -30.75 24.90
CA PHE A 18 -12.15 -29.56 24.85
C PHE A 18 -13.22 -29.78 23.78
N THR A 19 -14.49 -29.71 24.17
CA THR A 19 -15.63 -30.20 23.39
C THR A 19 -16.66 -29.11 23.08
N ASN A 20 -17.59 -29.41 22.17
CA ASN A 20 -18.73 -28.55 21.88
C ASN A 20 -19.62 -28.26 23.12
N ASP A 21 -19.59 -29.13 24.12
CA ASP A 21 -20.34 -28.92 25.36
C ASP A 21 -19.62 -27.95 26.31
N ASP A 22 -18.28 -27.90 26.29
CA ASP A 22 -17.50 -26.91 27.04
C ASP A 22 -17.75 -25.48 26.52
N ILE A 23 -17.90 -25.32 25.19
CA ILE A 23 -18.27 -24.04 24.57
C ILE A 23 -19.66 -23.59 25.03
N LYS A 24 -20.66 -24.48 25.00
CA LYS A 24 -22.02 -24.16 25.45
C LYS A 24 -22.05 -23.76 26.93
N ASN A 25 -21.28 -24.45 27.76
CA ASN A 25 -21.21 -24.18 29.19
C ASN A 25 -20.55 -22.82 29.47
N ALA A 26 -19.48 -22.47 28.75
CA ALA A 26 -18.82 -21.16 28.87
C ALA A 26 -19.71 -20.00 28.38
N LEU A 27 -20.42 -20.19 27.26
CA LEU A 27 -21.42 -19.22 26.76
C LEU A 27 -22.55 -19.00 27.77
N ALA A 28 -23.07 -20.08 28.37
CA ALA A 28 -24.11 -20.01 29.40
C ALA A 28 -23.63 -19.35 30.70
N ALA A 29 -22.35 -19.48 31.03
CA ALA A 29 -21.74 -18.84 32.20
C ALA A 29 -21.43 -17.34 31.98
N GLY A 30 -21.49 -16.86 30.72
CA GLY A 30 -21.11 -15.49 30.36
C GLY A 30 -19.59 -15.28 30.27
N ASP A 31 -18.81 -16.37 30.30
CA ASP A 31 -17.36 -16.36 30.19
C ASP A 31 -16.89 -16.21 28.72
N MET A 32 -17.83 -16.29 27.77
CA MET A 32 -17.63 -16.30 26.32
C MET A 32 -18.83 -15.67 25.62
N ASP A 33 -18.63 -14.90 24.54
CA ASP A 33 -19.73 -14.33 23.73
C ASP A 33 -20.20 -15.24 22.58
N GLU A 34 -21.33 -14.91 21.94
CA GLU A 34 -21.90 -15.72 20.84
C GLU A 34 -20.98 -15.83 19.61
N ILE A 35 -20.12 -14.82 19.38
CA ILE A 35 -19.17 -14.79 18.27
C ILE A 35 -17.98 -15.70 18.59
N GLU A 36 -17.54 -15.71 19.84
CA GLU A 36 -16.54 -16.63 20.38
C GLU A 36 -17.02 -18.08 20.33
N ALA A 37 -18.27 -18.34 20.74
CA ALA A 37 -18.85 -19.66 20.72
C ALA A 37 -19.03 -20.20 19.30
N SER A 38 -19.59 -19.39 18.38
CA SER A 38 -19.78 -19.81 16.99
C SER A 38 -18.46 -20.09 16.28
N PHE A 39 -17.40 -19.35 16.59
CA PHE A 39 -16.08 -19.59 16.04
C PHE A 39 -15.47 -20.90 16.53
N LEU A 40 -15.46 -21.14 17.85
CA LEU A 40 -14.92 -22.38 18.41
C LEU A 40 -15.73 -23.60 17.96
N HIS A 41 -17.04 -23.43 17.74
CA HIS A 41 -17.91 -24.46 17.18
C HIS A 41 -17.51 -24.79 15.73
N ASN A 42 -17.33 -23.79 14.87
CA ASN A 42 -16.86 -24.00 13.49
C ASN A 42 -15.45 -24.60 13.45
N VAL A 43 -14.54 -24.16 14.32
CA VAL A 43 -13.18 -24.73 14.42
C VAL A 43 -13.23 -26.19 14.86
N LEU A 44 -14.14 -26.58 15.77
CA LEU A 44 -14.33 -27.98 16.16
C LEU A 44 -14.95 -28.82 15.04
N ASP A 45 -15.97 -28.30 14.36
CA ASP A 45 -16.73 -29.01 13.35
C ASP A 45 -15.97 -29.14 12.01
N GLU A 46 -15.23 -28.11 11.60
CA GLU A 46 -14.49 -28.07 10.34
C GLU A 46 -13.17 -28.86 10.42
N PHE A 47 -12.54 -28.92 11.61
CA PHE A 47 -11.27 -29.60 11.77
C PHE A 47 -11.37 -31.05 12.26
N ALA A 48 -12.46 -31.54 12.84
CA ALA A 48 -12.61 -32.95 13.26
C ALA A 48 -11.37 -33.60 13.93
N LEU A 49 -10.53 -32.83 14.63
CA LEU A 49 -9.20 -33.26 15.05
C LEU A 49 -9.14 -33.41 16.56
N GLY A 50 -8.98 -34.64 17.02
CA GLY A 50 -8.70 -35.02 18.41
C GLY A 50 -7.33 -34.55 18.93
N ASN A 51 -6.94 -33.30 18.64
CA ASN A 51 -5.75 -32.67 19.17
C ASN A 51 -6.11 -31.33 19.84
N ILE A 52 -6.45 -31.46 21.12
CA ILE A 52 -6.78 -30.35 22.02
C ILE A 52 -5.72 -29.23 22.06
N ASP A 53 -4.46 -29.53 21.74
CA ASP A 53 -3.40 -28.53 21.75
C ASP A 53 -3.57 -27.48 20.66
N VAL A 54 -4.23 -27.83 19.54
CA VAL A 54 -4.56 -26.88 18.45
C VAL A 54 -5.72 -25.97 18.86
N LEU A 55 -6.74 -26.52 19.51
CA LEU A 55 -7.88 -25.75 20.03
C LEU A 55 -7.46 -24.76 21.12
N LYS A 56 -6.63 -25.21 22.07
CA LYS A 56 -6.05 -24.33 23.11
C LYS A 56 -5.14 -23.27 22.51
N ALA A 57 -4.35 -23.62 21.51
CA ALA A 57 -3.50 -22.70 20.78
C ALA A 57 -4.30 -21.57 20.10
N VAL A 58 -5.38 -21.92 19.39
CA VAL A 58 -6.26 -20.95 18.70
C VAL A 58 -7.03 -20.08 19.71
N ALA A 59 -7.60 -20.68 20.77
CA ALA A 59 -8.30 -19.95 21.83
C ALA A 59 -7.37 -19.00 22.61
N LEU A 60 -6.18 -19.47 23.01
CA LEU A 60 -5.19 -18.67 23.74
C LEU A 60 -4.62 -17.55 22.86
N TYR A 61 -4.48 -17.79 21.56
CA TYR A 61 -4.07 -16.76 20.59
C TYR A 61 -5.13 -15.67 20.45
N ARG A 62 -6.42 -16.04 20.34
CA ARG A 62 -7.53 -15.08 20.31
C ARG A 62 -7.61 -14.28 21.61
N MET A 63 -7.52 -14.93 22.77
CA MET A 63 -7.46 -14.22 24.06
C MET A 63 -6.27 -13.25 24.09
N ARG A 64 -5.11 -13.65 23.59
CA ARG A 64 -3.93 -12.78 23.56
C ARG A 64 -4.14 -11.58 22.63
N LEU A 65 -4.52 -11.80 21.37
CA LEU A 65 -4.77 -10.71 20.42
C LEU A 65 -5.89 -9.78 20.89
N ASN A 66 -7.02 -10.33 21.35
CA ASN A 66 -8.15 -9.54 21.85
C ASN A 66 -7.79 -8.73 23.11
N ASN A 67 -6.76 -9.14 23.86
CA ASN A 67 -6.19 -8.40 24.98
C ASN A 67 -4.91 -7.61 24.62
N GLY A 68 -4.60 -7.42 23.33
CA GLY A 68 -3.43 -6.66 22.87
C GLY A 68 -2.08 -7.32 23.14
N MET A 69 -2.08 -8.60 23.52
CA MET A 69 -0.87 -9.39 23.73
C MET A 69 -0.39 -10.00 22.41
N LYS A 70 0.90 -9.85 22.15
CA LYS A 70 1.58 -10.45 21.01
C LYS A 70 1.70 -11.97 21.18
N PRO A 71 1.25 -12.78 20.21
CA PRO A 71 1.33 -14.23 20.29
C PRO A 71 2.79 -14.74 20.21
N GLY A 72 3.00 -16.05 20.28
CA GLY A 72 4.30 -16.64 19.92
C GLY A 72 4.41 -16.78 18.40
N GLN A 73 5.61 -16.60 17.83
CA GLN A 73 5.80 -16.67 16.37
C GLN A 73 5.40 -18.04 15.79
N GLU A 74 5.79 -19.15 16.41
CA GLU A 74 5.43 -20.50 15.93
C GLU A 74 3.92 -20.73 15.93
N LEU A 75 3.23 -20.21 16.94
CA LEU A 75 1.78 -20.27 17.05
C LEU A 75 1.13 -19.45 15.94
N PHE A 76 1.65 -18.25 15.65
CA PHE A 76 1.20 -17.42 14.54
C PHE A 76 1.33 -18.16 13.20
N ILE A 77 2.48 -18.79 12.93
CA ILE A 77 2.71 -19.52 11.68
C ILE A 77 1.70 -20.66 11.51
N LYS A 78 1.47 -21.48 12.55
CA LYS A 78 0.47 -22.57 12.48
C LYS A 78 -0.93 -22.04 12.19
N MET A 79 -1.29 -20.88 12.71
CA MET A 79 -2.60 -20.30 12.45
C MET A 79 -2.78 -19.78 11.03
N GLN A 80 -1.70 -19.32 10.39
CA GLN A 80 -1.71 -18.97 8.98
C GLN A 80 -2.05 -20.18 8.10
N GLU A 81 -1.64 -21.39 8.50
CA GLU A 81 -2.00 -22.64 7.82
C GLU A 81 -3.49 -23.00 7.97
N LEU A 82 -4.12 -22.55 9.06
CA LEU A 82 -5.54 -22.83 9.36
C LEU A 82 -6.50 -21.81 8.73
N GLY A 83 -5.98 -20.68 8.24
CA GLY A 83 -6.76 -19.60 7.64
C GLY A 83 -7.39 -18.65 8.66
N LEU A 84 -7.39 -17.34 8.36
CA LEU A 84 -7.93 -16.28 9.22
C LEU A 84 -9.10 -15.51 8.59
N LYS A 85 -9.68 -16.05 7.50
CA LYS A 85 -10.72 -15.36 6.72
C LYS A 85 -11.97 -15.11 7.54
N ASN A 86 -12.56 -13.92 7.42
CA ASN A 86 -13.85 -13.55 8.02
C ASN A 86 -13.91 -13.57 9.57
N HIS A 87 -12.78 -13.60 10.27
CA HIS A 87 -12.76 -13.58 11.74
C HIS A 87 -12.35 -12.21 12.31
N PRO A 88 -13.17 -11.60 13.19
CA PRO A 88 -12.83 -10.34 13.84
C PRO A 88 -11.65 -10.49 14.81
N LEU A 89 -10.59 -9.73 14.58
CA LEU A 89 -9.41 -9.57 15.44
C LEU A 89 -9.40 -8.13 15.96
N THR A 90 -9.06 -7.86 17.22
CA THR A 90 -9.01 -6.46 17.71
C THR A 90 -7.86 -5.66 17.09
N GLY A 91 -6.71 -6.29 16.88
CA GLY A 91 -5.49 -5.72 16.33
C GLY A 91 -4.46 -6.84 16.18
N ILE A 92 -3.48 -6.64 15.30
CA ILE A 92 -2.46 -7.66 15.01
C ILE A 92 -1.10 -7.03 15.21
N ASP A 93 -0.30 -7.57 16.12
CA ASP A 93 1.11 -7.21 16.25
C ASP A 93 1.99 -8.42 15.94
N ILE A 94 2.64 -8.37 14.77
CA ILE A 94 3.65 -9.33 14.33
C ILE A 94 5.02 -8.67 14.14
N SER A 95 5.25 -7.55 14.82
CA SER A 95 6.51 -6.82 14.73
C SER A 95 7.71 -7.74 14.99
N GLY A 96 8.81 -7.60 14.25
CA GLY A 96 10.03 -8.38 14.48
C GLY A 96 9.92 -9.90 14.26
N TYR A 97 8.77 -10.43 13.81
CA TYR A 97 8.65 -11.84 13.46
C TYR A 97 9.41 -12.19 12.19
N LYS A 98 9.83 -13.45 12.08
CA LYS A 98 10.31 -14.04 10.83
C LYS A 98 9.27 -15.03 10.30
N LEU A 99 8.67 -14.73 9.16
CA LEU A 99 7.50 -15.44 8.65
C LEU A 99 7.75 -15.94 7.22
N PRO A 100 7.31 -17.17 6.87
CA PRO A 100 7.41 -17.66 5.49
C PRO A 100 6.49 -16.90 4.53
N GLY A 101 5.43 -16.29 5.06
CA GLY A 101 4.40 -15.53 4.36
C GLY A 101 3.37 -15.03 5.38
N VAL A 102 2.52 -14.10 4.96
CA VAL A 102 1.42 -13.57 5.76
C VAL A 102 0.18 -13.50 4.87
N ASP A 103 -0.90 -14.11 5.34
CA ASP A 103 -2.23 -14.12 4.75
C ASP A 103 -3.23 -13.57 5.79
N PHE A 104 -3.71 -12.38 5.49
CA PHE A 104 -4.82 -11.67 6.10
C PHE A 104 -5.88 -11.35 5.04
N SER A 105 -5.94 -12.11 3.94
CA SER A 105 -6.99 -11.95 2.94
C SER A 105 -8.36 -12.09 3.61
N GLU A 106 -9.26 -11.15 3.31
CA GLU A 106 -10.62 -11.08 3.88
C GLU A 106 -10.66 -11.05 5.43
N ALA A 107 -9.55 -10.73 6.10
CA ALA A 107 -9.50 -10.61 7.55
C ALA A 107 -10.28 -9.36 8.01
N ILE A 108 -10.92 -9.45 9.18
CA ILE A 108 -11.57 -8.32 9.82
C ILE A 108 -10.72 -7.92 11.03
N VAL A 109 -10.05 -6.78 10.97
CA VAL A 109 -9.20 -6.27 12.05
C VAL A 109 -9.81 -4.98 12.59
N GLY A 110 -10.28 -5.00 13.84
CA GLY A 110 -10.88 -3.89 14.58
C GLY A 110 -9.93 -2.77 14.98
N GLY A 111 -8.65 -2.87 14.61
CA GLY A 111 -7.59 -1.94 14.99
C GLY A 111 -6.39 -2.06 14.06
N ASP A 112 -5.21 -1.76 14.58
CA ASP A 112 -4.00 -1.67 13.77
C ASP A 112 -3.45 -3.06 13.40
N ILE A 113 -2.82 -3.14 12.23
CA ILE A 113 -1.88 -4.20 11.88
C ILE A 113 -0.46 -3.63 11.97
N ASN A 114 0.34 -4.16 12.88
CA ASN A 114 1.73 -3.78 13.11
C ASN A 114 2.68 -4.88 12.64
N MET A 115 3.43 -4.59 11.57
CA MET A 115 4.47 -5.43 10.97
C MET A 115 5.87 -4.84 11.14
N ASN A 116 6.04 -3.88 12.04
CA ASN A 116 7.31 -3.16 12.18
C ASN A 116 8.46 -4.14 12.45
N PHE A 117 9.58 -4.00 11.73
CA PHE A 117 10.76 -4.85 11.82
C PHE A 117 10.55 -6.34 11.47
N ALA A 118 9.37 -6.76 11.01
CA ALA A 118 9.18 -8.15 10.61
C ALA A 118 10.01 -8.49 9.35
N GLU A 119 10.37 -9.76 9.19
CA GLU A 119 11.01 -10.32 8.00
C GLU A 119 10.07 -11.38 7.42
N VAL A 120 9.53 -11.14 6.23
CA VAL A 120 8.61 -12.03 5.52
C VAL A 120 9.29 -12.57 4.28
N ASP A 121 9.53 -13.88 4.22
CA ASP A 121 10.20 -14.54 3.10
C ASP A 121 9.29 -14.70 1.87
N GLY A 122 7.98 -14.54 2.04
CA GLY A 122 6.98 -14.61 0.99
C GLY A 122 6.15 -13.33 0.89
N ASN A 123 4.91 -13.48 0.44
CA ASN A 123 3.97 -12.37 0.28
C ASN A 123 3.33 -11.97 1.61
N VAL A 124 2.86 -10.72 1.66
CA VAL A 124 1.87 -10.25 2.62
C VAL A 124 0.56 -10.00 1.86
N ASP A 125 -0.42 -10.85 2.06
CA ASP A 125 -1.75 -10.75 1.46
C ASP A 125 -2.74 -10.15 2.46
N GLN A 126 -3.38 -9.06 2.09
CA GLN A 126 -4.43 -8.34 2.80
C GLN A 126 -5.57 -8.00 1.83
N ASN A 127 -5.69 -8.74 0.72
CA ASN A 127 -6.73 -8.53 -0.28
C ASN A 127 -8.11 -8.66 0.37
N GLY A 128 -9.00 -7.70 0.12
CA GLY A 128 -10.35 -7.67 0.68
C GLY A 128 -10.43 -7.51 2.21
N ALA A 129 -9.31 -7.29 2.90
CA ALA A 129 -9.31 -7.14 4.35
C ALA A 129 -10.06 -5.87 4.79
N MET A 130 -10.75 -5.95 5.93
CA MET A 130 -11.38 -4.81 6.60
C MET A 130 -10.55 -4.45 7.83
N ILE A 131 -9.83 -3.32 7.79
CA ILE A 131 -8.90 -2.90 8.83
C ILE A 131 -9.38 -1.55 9.38
N ARG A 132 -9.80 -1.52 10.64
CA ARG A 132 -10.33 -0.31 11.31
C ARG A 132 -9.24 0.63 11.82
N GLY A 133 -7.99 0.18 11.80
CA GLY A 133 -6.82 0.97 12.18
C GLY A 133 -5.84 1.18 11.03
N ASN A 134 -4.59 1.44 11.40
CA ASN A 134 -3.46 1.64 10.50
C ASN A 134 -2.81 0.31 10.12
N VAL A 135 -2.15 0.28 8.95
CA VAL A 135 -1.20 -0.76 8.58
C VAL A 135 0.21 -0.19 8.67
N ASN A 136 0.96 -0.62 9.69
CA ASN A 136 2.28 -0.11 10.02
C ASN A 136 3.37 -1.09 9.56
N GLN A 137 4.24 -0.65 8.67
CA GLN A 137 5.30 -1.44 8.03
C GLN A 137 6.67 -0.74 8.18
N PHE A 138 6.99 -0.27 9.39
CA PHE A 138 8.27 0.39 9.67
C PHE A 138 9.43 -0.62 9.63
N LYS A 139 10.43 -0.42 8.76
CA LYS A 139 11.60 -1.30 8.63
C LYS A 139 11.27 -2.78 8.42
N VAL A 140 10.09 -3.08 7.88
CA VAL A 140 9.73 -4.45 7.49
C VAL A 140 10.58 -4.86 6.28
N LYS A 141 10.96 -6.13 6.20
CA LYS A 141 11.56 -6.74 5.02
C LYS A 141 10.58 -7.77 4.46
N ILE A 142 10.19 -7.64 3.20
CA ILE A 142 9.26 -8.54 2.52
C ILE A 142 9.90 -8.96 1.21
N LYS A 143 10.16 -10.25 1.02
CA LYS A 143 10.74 -10.77 -0.23
C LYS A 143 9.70 -10.95 -1.35
N GLY A 144 8.43 -11.06 -0.98
CA GLY A 144 7.33 -11.11 -1.92
C GLY A 144 6.64 -9.76 -2.13
N ASP A 145 5.39 -9.86 -2.56
CA ASP A 145 4.49 -8.73 -2.78
C ASP A 145 3.76 -8.33 -1.49
N VAL A 146 3.32 -7.08 -1.43
CA VAL A 146 2.28 -6.61 -0.51
C VAL A 146 0.99 -6.39 -1.30
N LYS A 147 -0.06 -7.14 -0.96
CA LYS A 147 -1.33 -7.12 -1.70
C LYS A 147 -2.45 -6.63 -0.78
N GLN A 148 -3.08 -5.53 -1.15
CA GLN A 148 -4.16 -4.85 -0.43
C GLN A 148 -5.33 -4.56 -1.39
N ASN A 149 -5.48 -5.36 -2.44
CA ASN A 149 -6.50 -5.12 -3.46
C ASN A 149 -7.89 -5.28 -2.86
N GLY A 150 -8.77 -4.30 -3.08
CA GLY A 150 -10.11 -4.28 -2.52
C GLY A 150 -10.17 -4.16 -0.98
N ALA A 151 -9.05 -3.91 -0.30
CA ALA A 151 -9.05 -3.74 1.15
C ALA A 151 -9.75 -2.44 1.56
N SER A 152 -10.43 -2.45 2.70
CA SER A 152 -11.01 -1.27 3.35
C SER A 152 -10.20 -0.95 4.60
N ILE A 153 -9.46 0.16 4.58
CA ILE A 153 -8.54 0.57 5.66
C ILE A 153 -9.00 1.93 6.18
N ASP A 154 -9.46 1.99 7.43
CA ASP A 154 -9.94 3.24 8.06
C ASP A 154 -8.76 4.14 8.48
N GLY A 155 -7.57 3.59 8.69
CA GLY A 155 -6.35 4.33 9.02
C GLY A 155 -5.42 4.55 7.82
N ASN A 156 -4.16 4.89 8.14
CA ASN A 156 -3.07 5.03 7.18
C ASN A 156 -2.50 3.68 6.76
N VAL A 157 -1.87 3.65 5.58
CA VAL A 157 -0.94 2.60 5.18
C VAL A 157 0.47 3.20 5.17
N GLU A 158 1.33 2.73 6.07
CA GLU A 158 2.64 3.33 6.34
C GLU A 158 3.81 2.37 6.08
N GLN A 159 4.49 2.58 4.96
CA GLN A 159 5.69 1.89 4.52
C GLN A 159 6.91 2.79 4.74
N THR A 160 7.33 2.93 6.00
CA THR A 160 8.49 3.76 6.36
C THR A 160 9.75 2.91 6.48
N GLU A 161 10.79 3.22 5.71
CA GLU A 161 12.03 2.43 5.63
C GLU A 161 11.79 0.94 5.33
N ALA A 162 10.65 0.60 4.72
CA ALA A 162 10.30 -0.76 4.32
C ALA A 162 11.16 -1.21 3.13
N ALA A 163 11.57 -2.48 3.13
CA ALA A 163 12.21 -3.11 1.98
C ALA A 163 11.30 -4.21 1.45
N ILE A 164 10.66 -3.97 0.30
CA ILE A 164 9.73 -4.88 -0.36
C ILE A 164 10.35 -5.26 -1.70
N GLU A 165 10.68 -6.53 -1.93
CA GLU A 165 11.33 -6.96 -3.17
C GLU A 165 10.33 -7.10 -4.33
N GLY A 166 9.06 -7.40 -4.04
CA GLY A 166 7.98 -7.50 -5.02
C GLY A 166 7.17 -6.21 -5.21
N ASP A 167 5.94 -6.38 -5.66
CA ASP A 167 4.99 -5.30 -5.95
C ASP A 167 4.23 -4.85 -4.70
N VAL A 168 3.74 -3.61 -4.71
CA VAL A 168 2.76 -3.10 -3.73
C VAL A 168 1.46 -2.78 -4.45
N ASN A 169 0.44 -3.60 -4.22
CA ASN A 169 -0.81 -3.53 -4.96
C ASN A 169 -1.97 -3.12 -4.05
N GLN A 170 -2.60 -1.99 -4.34
CA GLN A 170 -3.71 -1.37 -3.61
C GLN A 170 -4.89 -1.11 -4.55
N ASN A 171 -5.03 -1.93 -5.58
CA ASN A 171 -6.04 -1.74 -6.62
C ASN A 171 -7.43 -1.88 -6.00
N ARG A 172 -8.33 -0.92 -6.29
CA ARG A 172 -9.68 -0.84 -5.73
C ARG A 172 -9.74 -0.80 -4.20
N ALA A 173 -8.62 -0.54 -3.53
CA ALA A 173 -8.62 -0.35 -2.08
C ALA A 173 -9.35 0.96 -1.72
N THR A 174 -10.02 0.96 -0.57
CA THR A 174 -10.53 2.18 0.06
C THR A 174 -9.71 2.46 1.32
N ILE A 175 -8.94 3.54 1.31
CA ILE A 175 -8.06 3.94 2.41
C ILE A 175 -8.51 5.32 2.87
N LYS A 176 -9.11 5.39 4.06
CA LYS A 176 -9.55 6.68 4.63
C LYS A 176 -8.37 7.52 5.10
N GLY A 177 -7.26 6.88 5.49
CA GLY A 177 -6.01 7.54 5.81
C GLY A 177 -5.22 8.00 4.59
N SER A 178 -3.93 8.22 4.82
CA SER A 178 -2.92 8.45 3.79
C SER A 178 -2.18 7.16 3.43
N VAL A 179 -1.66 7.10 2.21
CA VAL A 179 -0.65 6.10 1.82
C VAL A 179 0.72 6.77 1.87
N ILE A 180 1.63 6.22 2.69
CA ILE A 180 2.90 6.84 3.00
C ILE A 180 4.02 5.84 2.72
N GLN A 181 4.89 6.18 1.77
CA GLN A 181 6.09 5.47 1.38
C GLN A 181 7.28 6.40 1.64
N ASN A 182 7.78 6.37 2.87
CA ASN A 182 8.89 7.24 3.30
C ASN A 182 10.17 6.43 3.39
N GLN A 183 11.18 6.74 2.55
CA GLN A 183 12.42 5.96 2.44
C GLN A 183 12.19 4.48 2.13
N ALA A 184 11.02 4.12 1.61
CA ALA A 184 10.72 2.74 1.20
C ALA A 184 11.57 2.36 -0.02
N ILE A 185 11.97 1.10 -0.08
CA ILE A 185 12.58 0.47 -1.25
C ILE A 185 11.61 -0.60 -1.75
N ILE A 186 11.05 -0.39 -2.93
CA ILE A 186 10.10 -1.29 -3.57
C ILE A 186 10.74 -1.80 -4.87
N GLY A 187 10.90 -3.12 -4.96
CA GLY A 187 11.57 -3.80 -6.06
C GLY A 187 10.69 -3.99 -7.29
N GLY A 188 9.38 -3.94 -7.12
CA GLY A 188 8.38 -3.99 -8.18
C GLY A 188 7.63 -2.68 -8.40
N ASP A 189 6.42 -2.82 -8.93
CA ASP A 189 5.46 -1.76 -9.22
C ASP A 189 4.68 -1.35 -7.95
N VAL A 190 4.17 -0.11 -7.95
CA VAL A 190 3.22 0.38 -6.96
C VAL A 190 1.91 0.72 -7.67
N GLU A 191 0.88 -0.08 -7.43
CA GLU A 191 -0.40 0.03 -8.13
C GLU A 191 -1.52 0.48 -7.19
N GLN A 192 -2.23 1.53 -7.58
CA GLN A 192 -3.37 2.14 -6.89
C GLN A 192 -4.53 2.35 -7.88
N PHE A 193 -4.68 1.43 -8.83
CA PHE A 193 -5.69 1.52 -9.88
C PHE A 193 -7.10 1.45 -9.28
N GLU A 194 -7.97 2.40 -9.66
CA GLU A 194 -9.34 2.54 -9.11
C GLU A 194 -9.38 2.65 -7.57
N ALA A 195 -8.26 2.97 -6.90
CA ALA A 195 -8.23 3.12 -5.45
C ALA A 195 -8.91 4.42 -5.00
N ILE A 196 -9.49 4.41 -3.80
CA ILE A 196 -10.03 5.59 -3.13
C ILE A 196 -9.15 5.88 -1.91
N ILE A 197 -8.48 7.02 -1.90
CA ILE A 197 -7.59 7.45 -0.82
C ILE A 197 -8.10 8.81 -0.32
N GLU A 198 -8.71 8.88 0.86
CA GLU A 198 -9.39 10.12 1.29
C GLU A 198 -8.42 11.25 1.66
N HIS A 199 -7.17 10.91 2.02
CA HIS A 199 -6.12 11.88 2.28
C HIS A 199 -5.02 11.87 1.19
N ARG A 200 -3.75 11.75 1.55
CA ARG A 200 -2.61 12.00 0.66
C ARG A 200 -1.92 10.71 0.24
N VAL A 201 -1.24 10.76 -0.90
CA VAL A 201 -0.23 9.77 -1.27
C VAL A 201 1.14 10.42 -1.23
N LEU A 202 2.04 9.88 -0.41
CA LEU A 202 3.35 10.47 -0.14
C LEU A 202 4.46 9.46 -0.42
N GLN A 203 5.32 9.76 -1.39
CA GLN A 203 6.51 9.01 -1.79
C GLN A 203 7.74 9.87 -1.53
N ASN A 204 8.19 9.91 -0.28
CA ASN A 204 9.27 10.77 0.16
C ASN A 204 10.56 9.97 0.26
N ASP A 205 11.60 10.36 -0.49
CA ASP A 205 12.88 9.66 -0.53
C ASP A 205 12.76 8.15 -0.88
N ALA A 206 11.61 7.73 -1.44
CA ALA A 206 11.33 6.35 -1.81
C ALA A 206 12.11 5.94 -3.07
N THR A 207 12.50 4.68 -3.16
CA THR A 207 13.06 4.07 -4.36
C THR A 207 12.12 2.98 -4.87
N ILE A 208 11.57 3.17 -6.06
CA ILE A 208 10.65 2.23 -6.71
C ILE A 208 11.31 1.80 -8.02
N LYS A 209 11.61 0.51 -8.16
CA LYS A 209 12.24 -0.03 -9.39
C LYS A 209 11.23 -0.23 -10.52
N GLY A 210 9.96 -0.37 -10.18
CA GLY A 210 8.87 -0.48 -11.14
C GLY A 210 8.23 0.85 -11.51
N ASN A 211 6.99 0.74 -11.98
CA ASN A 211 6.06 1.83 -12.25
C ASN A 211 5.33 2.26 -10.96
N VAL A 212 4.77 3.47 -11.00
CA VAL A 212 3.75 3.92 -10.06
C VAL A 212 2.50 4.23 -10.85
N ASP A 213 1.43 3.47 -10.65
CA ASP A 213 0.16 3.67 -11.35
C ASP A 213 -0.97 4.03 -10.38
N GLN A 214 -1.60 5.17 -10.63
CA GLN A 214 -2.75 5.71 -9.92
C GLN A 214 -3.93 5.89 -10.89
N GLY A 215 -3.97 5.09 -11.94
CA GLY A 215 -5.00 5.15 -12.97
C GLY A 215 -6.41 5.05 -12.37
N LYS A 216 -7.30 5.97 -12.76
CA LYS A 216 -8.68 6.07 -12.26
C LYS A 216 -8.81 6.21 -10.74
N ALA A 217 -7.73 6.46 -10.00
CA ALA A 217 -7.79 6.63 -8.57
C ALA A 217 -8.55 7.91 -8.19
N THR A 218 -9.20 7.90 -7.03
CA THR A 218 -9.76 9.10 -6.40
C THR A 218 -8.95 9.42 -5.15
N ILE A 219 -8.24 10.54 -5.15
CA ILE A 219 -7.37 10.98 -4.06
C ILE A 219 -7.92 12.29 -3.49
N GLY A 220 -8.36 12.28 -2.24
CA GLY A 220 -8.99 13.41 -1.57
C GLY A 220 -8.02 14.51 -1.16
N GLY A 221 -6.73 14.20 -1.08
CA GLY A 221 -5.61 15.13 -0.90
C GLY A 221 -4.74 15.27 -2.14
N GLY A 222 -3.46 15.56 -1.92
CA GLY A 222 -2.45 15.64 -2.98
C GLY A 222 -1.58 14.39 -3.09
N VAL A 223 -0.89 14.27 -4.22
CA VAL A 223 0.13 13.26 -4.48
C VAL A 223 1.50 13.95 -4.42
N SER A 224 2.44 13.42 -3.66
CA SER A 224 3.78 13.99 -3.54
C SER A 224 4.87 12.93 -3.72
N GLN A 225 5.80 13.21 -4.61
CA GLN A 225 6.99 12.43 -4.93
C GLN A 225 8.21 13.31 -4.65
N MET A 226 8.50 13.53 -3.37
CA MET A 226 9.62 14.38 -2.96
C MET A 226 10.91 13.57 -2.91
N ARG A 227 11.89 13.92 -3.74
CA ARG A 227 13.19 13.22 -3.84
C ARG A 227 13.08 11.71 -4.12
N ALA A 228 11.91 11.25 -4.57
CA ALA A 228 11.71 9.85 -4.96
C ALA A 228 12.56 9.50 -6.19
N THR A 229 12.99 8.24 -6.25
CA THR A 229 13.59 7.64 -7.45
C THR A 229 12.68 6.53 -7.95
N ILE A 230 12.03 6.75 -9.10
CA ILE A 230 11.13 5.80 -9.75
C ILE A 230 11.78 5.41 -11.07
N LYS A 231 12.08 4.13 -11.29
CA LYS A 231 12.77 3.71 -12.53
C LYS A 231 11.81 3.56 -13.71
N GLY A 232 10.56 3.17 -13.45
CA GLY A 232 9.51 3.06 -14.44
C GLY A 232 8.76 4.38 -14.70
N ASN A 233 7.53 4.23 -15.15
CA ASN A 233 6.59 5.31 -15.42
C ASN A 233 5.86 5.74 -14.15
N VAL A 234 5.33 6.96 -14.16
CA VAL A 234 4.35 7.46 -13.19
C VAL A 234 3.08 7.80 -13.95
N SER A 235 1.97 7.13 -13.63
CA SER A 235 0.68 7.30 -14.29
C SER A 235 -0.37 7.77 -13.28
N GLN A 236 -1.11 8.82 -13.64
CA GLN A 236 -2.35 9.27 -13.04
C GLN A 236 -3.48 9.35 -14.09
N ALA A 237 -3.45 8.46 -15.09
CA ALA A 237 -4.41 8.48 -16.18
C ALA A 237 -5.86 8.36 -15.64
N GLU A 238 -6.74 9.27 -16.05
CA GLU A 238 -8.15 9.34 -15.61
C GLU A 238 -8.33 9.50 -14.08
N ALA A 239 -7.28 9.82 -13.32
CA ALA A 239 -7.38 10.01 -11.88
C ALA A 239 -8.09 11.32 -11.51
N THR A 240 -8.76 11.32 -10.36
CA THR A 240 -9.30 12.54 -9.73
C THR A 240 -8.52 12.83 -8.44
N ILE A 241 -7.75 13.91 -8.42
CA ILE A 241 -6.90 14.33 -7.30
C ILE A 241 -7.38 15.70 -6.83
N ARG A 242 -7.94 15.80 -5.62
CA ARG A 242 -8.48 17.08 -5.13
C ARG A 242 -7.39 18.09 -4.78
N GLY A 243 -6.23 17.62 -4.35
CA GLY A 243 -5.04 18.44 -4.09
C GLY A 243 -4.17 18.64 -5.33
N GLY A 244 -2.92 19.04 -5.11
CA GLY A 244 -1.89 19.12 -6.15
C GLY A 244 -1.12 17.82 -6.34
N VAL A 245 -0.37 17.74 -7.43
CA VAL A 245 0.58 16.67 -7.74
C VAL A 245 1.99 17.25 -7.78
N GLY A 246 2.86 16.83 -6.87
CA GLY A 246 4.22 17.37 -6.74
C GLY A 246 5.29 16.31 -6.97
N GLN A 247 6.30 16.61 -7.77
CA GLN A 247 7.45 15.79 -8.15
C GLN A 247 8.78 16.49 -7.83
N THR A 248 8.85 17.13 -6.66
CA THR A 248 9.98 17.98 -6.27
C THR A 248 11.27 17.18 -6.13
N LYS A 249 12.27 17.49 -6.97
CA LYS A 249 13.56 16.79 -7.04
C LYS A 249 13.43 15.28 -7.29
N ALA A 250 12.30 14.83 -7.83
CA ALA A 250 12.09 13.43 -8.19
C ALA A 250 12.98 13.02 -9.37
N LYS A 251 13.36 11.74 -9.43
CA LYS A 251 14.01 11.12 -10.58
C LYS A 251 13.10 10.02 -11.11
N ILE A 252 12.47 10.26 -12.24
CA ILE A 252 11.54 9.32 -12.90
C ILE A 252 12.22 8.85 -14.19
N GLY A 253 12.48 7.55 -14.31
CA GLY A 253 13.18 6.98 -15.46
C GLY A 253 12.31 6.94 -16.72
N GLY A 254 11.01 6.72 -16.55
CA GLY A 254 10.02 6.64 -17.62
C GLY A 254 9.27 7.94 -17.90
N TYR A 255 8.02 7.78 -18.32
CA TYR A 255 7.06 8.84 -18.57
C TYR A 255 6.35 9.29 -17.30
N VAL A 256 5.91 10.55 -17.27
CA VAL A 256 4.86 11.02 -16.37
C VAL A 256 3.61 11.24 -17.20
N ASP A 257 2.54 10.50 -16.91
CA ASP A 257 1.29 10.56 -17.65
C ASP A 257 0.12 10.95 -16.75
N GLN A 258 -0.59 12.01 -17.15
CA GLN A 258 -1.77 12.56 -16.49
C GLN A 258 -2.92 12.68 -17.50
N PHE A 259 -2.96 11.80 -18.51
CA PHE A 259 -4.01 11.74 -19.52
C PHE A 259 -5.40 11.76 -18.89
N ARG A 260 -6.24 12.74 -19.27
CA ARG A 260 -7.61 12.92 -18.73
C ARG A 260 -7.70 13.04 -17.20
N ALA A 261 -6.60 13.30 -16.51
CA ALA A 261 -6.62 13.49 -15.06
C ALA A 261 -7.36 14.80 -14.70
N THR A 262 -8.06 14.80 -13.57
CA THR A 262 -8.61 16.01 -12.95
C THR A 262 -7.84 16.31 -11.67
N ILE A 263 -7.13 17.43 -11.64
CA ILE A 263 -6.26 17.85 -10.54
C ILE A 263 -6.76 19.18 -9.99
N GLY A 264 -7.17 19.19 -8.72
CA GLY A 264 -7.76 20.35 -8.06
C GLY A 264 -6.75 21.40 -7.58
N GLY A 265 -5.47 21.04 -7.50
CA GLY A 265 -4.36 21.94 -7.21
C GLY A 265 -3.40 22.10 -8.39
N SER A 266 -2.18 22.54 -8.10
CA SER A 266 -1.09 22.66 -9.07
C SER A 266 -0.42 21.33 -9.38
N VAL A 267 0.22 21.24 -10.54
CA VAL A 267 1.16 20.17 -10.89
C VAL A 267 2.57 20.74 -10.88
N ASP A 268 3.38 20.32 -9.91
CA ASP A 268 4.72 20.87 -9.66
C ASP A 268 5.83 19.85 -9.91
N GLN A 269 6.59 20.02 -10.98
CA GLN A 269 7.77 19.23 -11.37
C GLN A 269 9.09 19.95 -11.02
N LEU A 270 9.13 20.66 -9.90
CA LEU A 270 10.26 21.49 -9.49
C LEU A 270 11.55 20.68 -9.38
N LYS A 271 12.56 21.02 -10.20
CA LYS A 271 13.87 20.32 -10.23
C LYS A 271 13.76 18.81 -10.49
N ALA A 272 12.65 18.35 -11.06
CA ALA A 272 12.47 16.95 -11.40
C ALA A 272 13.39 16.54 -12.56
N THR A 273 13.79 15.28 -12.60
CA THR A 273 14.41 14.67 -13.79
C THR A 273 13.50 13.56 -14.28
N ILE A 274 12.99 13.70 -15.50
CA ILE A 274 12.06 12.76 -16.15
C ILE A 274 12.77 12.25 -17.40
N GLY A 275 13.04 10.94 -17.44
CA GLY A 275 13.87 10.32 -18.47
C GLY A 275 13.21 10.28 -19.85
N CYS A 276 11.88 10.18 -19.87
CA CYS A 276 11.07 10.24 -21.10
C CYS A 276 10.28 11.55 -21.16
N GLY A 277 9.00 11.50 -21.53
CA GLY A 277 8.14 12.67 -21.68
C GLY A 277 7.18 12.89 -20.51
N VAL A 278 6.52 14.04 -20.56
CA VAL A 278 5.40 14.40 -19.69
C VAL A 278 4.16 14.56 -20.55
N ALA A 279 3.08 13.85 -20.22
CA ALA A 279 1.80 13.95 -20.91
C ALA A 279 0.71 14.40 -19.93
N GLN A 280 -0.03 15.43 -20.32
CA GLN A 280 -1.15 16.04 -19.60
C GLN A 280 -2.33 16.24 -20.57
N GLN A 281 -2.44 15.35 -21.56
CA GLN A 281 -3.41 15.51 -22.64
C GLN A 281 -4.84 15.36 -22.11
N HIS A 282 -5.72 16.29 -22.49
CA HIS A 282 -7.10 16.40 -21.99
C HIS A 282 -7.21 16.49 -20.45
N ALA A 283 -6.12 16.79 -19.74
CA ALA A 283 -6.16 16.95 -18.30
C ALA A 283 -6.86 18.25 -17.93
N THR A 284 -7.55 18.28 -16.79
CA THR A 284 -8.06 19.51 -16.17
C THR A 284 -7.29 19.79 -14.89
N ILE A 285 -6.57 20.90 -14.85
CA ILE A 285 -5.70 21.33 -13.75
C ILE A 285 -6.18 22.70 -13.28
N LYS A 286 -6.72 22.76 -12.06
CA LYS A 286 -7.26 24.02 -11.48
C LYS A 286 -6.16 24.95 -10.97
N GLY A 287 -4.98 24.42 -10.69
CA GLY A 287 -3.80 25.21 -10.33
C GLY A 287 -2.92 25.53 -11.54
N SER A 288 -1.67 25.85 -11.23
CA SER A 288 -0.61 26.06 -12.23
C SER A 288 0.06 24.73 -12.60
N VAL A 289 0.71 24.71 -13.76
CA VAL A 289 1.70 23.68 -14.10
C VAL A 289 3.09 24.29 -14.00
N VAL A 290 3.91 23.80 -13.07
CA VAL A 290 5.24 24.34 -12.79
C VAL A 290 6.31 23.29 -13.09
N GLN A 291 7.17 23.55 -14.04
CA GLN A 291 8.27 22.69 -14.50
C GLN A 291 9.64 23.37 -14.27
N ASN A 292 9.73 24.23 -13.26
CA ASN A 292 10.90 25.04 -13.01
C ASN A 292 12.15 24.20 -12.76
N GLN A 293 13.20 24.47 -13.52
CA GLN A 293 14.47 23.74 -13.49
C GLN A 293 14.32 22.22 -13.70
N ALA A 294 13.20 21.78 -14.28
CA ALA A 294 12.99 20.38 -14.62
C ALA A 294 13.87 19.97 -15.80
N ILE A 295 14.31 18.72 -15.83
CA ILE A 295 15.00 18.11 -16.96
C ILE A 295 14.08 17.01 -17.51
N ILE A 296 13.56 17.20 -18.72
CA ILE A 296 12.63 16.28 -19.39
C ILE A 296 13.31 15.74 -20.65
N GLY A 297 13.46 14.42 -20.70
CA GLY A 297 14.21 13.72 -21.74
C GLY A 297 13.47 13.59 -23.08
N GLY A 298 12.16 13.74 -23.07
CA GLY A 298 11.28 13.66 -24.24
C GLY A 298 10.34 14.85 -24.36
N ASP A 299 9.17 14.60 -24.93
CA ASP A 299 8.16 15.63 -25.20
C ASP A 299 7.40 16.05 -23.94
N VAL A 300 6.94 17.30 -23.92
CA VAL A 300 5.89 17.78 -23.00
C VAL A 300 4.62 18.01 -23.81
N LYS A 301 3.56 17.25 -23.52
CA LYS A 301 2.29 17.27 -24.26
C LYS A 301 1.16 17.70 -23.35
N GLN A 302 0.58 18.86 -23.62
CA GLN A 302 -0.55 19.46 -22.92
C GLN A 302 -1.75 19.66 -23.87
N ASN A 303 -1.82 18.87 -24.95
CA ASN A 303 -2.86 19.00 -25.97
C ASN A 303 -4.25 18.90 -25.34
N GLU A 304 -5.12 19.84 -25.70
CA GLU A 304 -6.50 19.92 -25.20
C GLU A 304 -6.61 19.95 -23.66
N ALA A 305 -5.53 20.26 -22.94
CA ALA A 305 -5.57 20.41 -21.50
C ALA A 305 -6.26 21.73 -21.12
N ILE A 306 -6.91 21.75 -19.96
CA ILE A 306 -7.44 22.96 -19.33
C ILE A 306 -6.57 23.23 -18.10
N ILE A 307 -5.86 24.34 -18.11
CA ILE A 307 -4.99 24.79 -17.01
C ILE A 307 -5.52 26.16 -16.57
N GLU A 308 -6.15 26.23 -15.40
CA GLU A 308 -6.74 27.50 -14.94
C GLU A 308 -5.67 28.50 -14.48
N GLY A 309 -4.52 28.00 -13.98
CA GLY A 309 -3.38 28.80 -13.54
C GLY A 309 -2.34 29.07 -14.62
N ASP A 310 -1.13 29.39 -14.17
CA ASP A 310 0.03 29.65 -15.01
C ASP A 310 0.67 28.33 -15.52
N VAL A 311 1.38 28.41 -16.64
CA VAL A 311 2.34 27.38 -17.06
C VAL A 311 3.73 27.97 -16.94
N ASP A 312 4.52 27.51 -15.96
CA ASP A 312 5.87 27.99 -15.71
C ASP A 312 6.92 26.91 -16.03
N GLN A 313 7.76 27.17 -17.02
CA GLN A 313 8.85 26.30 -17.46
C GLN A 313 10.20 27.01 -17.29
N THR A 314 10.31 27.93 -16.34
CA THR A 314 11.51 28.73 -16.11
C THR A 314 12.73 27.83 -15.86
N ASP A 315 13.81 28.08 -16.59
CA ASP A 315 15.06 27.31 -16.57
C ASP A 315 14.91 25.79 -16.85
N ALA A 316 13.77 25.35 -17.41
CA ALA A 316 13.57 23.94 -17.74
C ALA A 316 14.44 23.52 -18.94
N THR A 317 14.89 22.28 -18.95
CA THR A 317 15.51 21.65 -20.13
C THR A 317 14.60 20.58 -20.68
N ILE A 318 14.05 20.79 -21.87
CA ILE A 318 13.15 19.85 -22.57
C ILE A 318 13.84 19.40 -23.86
N LYS A 319 14.18 18.11 -23.93
CA LYS A 319 14.89 17.55 -25.10
C LYS A 319 13.96 17.26 -26.28
N GLY A 320 12.66 17.07 -26.04
CA GLY A 320 11.65 16.85 -27.06
C GLY A 320 10.88 18.11 -27.47
N GLU A 321 9.71 17.90 -28.09
CA GLU A 321 8.76 18.96 -28.43
C GLU A 321 7.95 19.41 -27.20
N VAL A 322 7.50 20.66 -27.21
CA VAL A 322 6.46 21.16 -26.30
C VAL A 322 5.21 21.40 -27.15
N ASN A 323 4.13 20.68 -26.84
CA ASN A 323 2.89 20.74 -27.61
C ASN A 323 1.71 21.10 -26.70
N GLN A 324 1.08 22.22 -27.03
CA GLN A 324 -0.05 22.82 -26.31
C GLN A 324 -1.24 23.05 -27.26
N ILE A 325 -1.29 22.34 -28.38
CA ILE A 325 -2.37 22.51 -29.37
C ILE A 325 -3.73 22.26 -28.71
N GLY A 326 -4.61 23.24 -28.82
CA GLY A 326 -5.96 23.19 -28.25
C GLY A 326 -6.02 23.32 -26.73
N ALA A 327 -4.88 23.56 -26.06
CA ALA A 327 -4.87 23.81 -24.62
C ALA A 327 -5.53 25.16 -24.29
N THR A 328 -6.25 25.20 -23.18
CA THR A 328 -6.74 26.44 -22.58
C THR A 328 -5.90 26.74 -21.34
N ILE A 329 -5.18 27.86 -21.36
CA ILE A 329 -4.35 28.31 -20.23
C ILE A 329 -4.93 29.64 -19.74
N GLY A 330 -5.44 29.66 -18.51
CA GLY A 330 -6.07 30.83 -17.89
C GLY A 330 -5.06 31.86 -17.38
N GLY A 331 -3.86 31.40 -17.02
CA GLY A 331 -2.75 32.23 -16.58
C GLY A 331 -1.75 32.57 -17.70
N ARG A 332 -0.54 32.93 -17.29
CA ARG A 332 0.59 33.24 -18.19
C ARG A 332 1.41 31.99 -18.47
N VAL A 333 2.07 32.00 -19.63
CA VAL A 333 3.08 31.00 -20.00
C VAL A 333 4.47 31.63 -19.83
N TYR A 334 5.27 31.08 -18.91
CA TYR A 334 6.64 31.52 -18.63
C TYR A 334 7.63 30.48 -19.13
N GLN A 335 8.57 30.89 -19.97
CA GLN A 335 9.64 30.04 -20.52
C GLN A 335 11.02 30.71 -20.39
N GLY A 336 11.17 31.62 -19.41
CA GLY A 336 12.42 32.35 -19.20
C GLY A 336 13.57 31.39 -18.89
N GLY A 337 14.66 31.46 -19.66
CA GLY A 337 15.81 30.56 -19.48
C GLY A 337 15.57 29.10 -19.88
N ALA A 338 14.37 28.75 -20.38
CA ALA A 338 14.07 27.40 -20.82
C ALA A 338 14.89 27.03 -22.08
N THR A 339 15.38 25.80 -22.12
CA THR A 339 16.01 25.20 -23.30
C THR A 339 15.10 24.12 -23.87
N ILE A 340 14.45 24.41 -25.00
CA ILE A 340 13.59 23.46 -25.73
C ILE A 340 14.31 23.07 -27.02
N LYS A 341 14.69 21.79 -27.16
CA LYS A 341 15.41 21.31 -28.35
C LYS A 341 14.48 20.95 -29.52
N GLY A 342 13.24 20.55 -29.22
CA GLY A 342 12.22 20.27 -30.22
C GLY A 342 11.43 21.53 -30.62
N LYS A 343 10.31 21.31 -31.32
CA LYS A 343 9.38 22.39 -31.69
C LYS A 343 8.52 22.80 -30.51
N LEU A 344 8.21 24.08 -30.43
CA LEU A 344 7.12 24.61 -29.61
C LEU A 344 5.87 24.72 -30.50
N ARG A 345 4.76 24.13 -30.08
CA ARG A 345 3.46 24.20 -30.77
C ARG A 345 2.43 24.68 -29.75
N SER A 346 1.67 25.70 -30.11
CA SER A 346 0.62 26.32 -29.29
C SER A 346 -0.60 26.61 -30.14
#